data_AF-A0A7Y7AD01-F1
#
_entry.id   AF-A0A7Y7AD01-F1
#
_cell.length_a   1.000
_cell.length_b   1.000
_cell.length_c   1.000
_cell.angle_alpha   90.00
_cell.angle_beta   90.00
_cell.angle_gamma   90.00
#
_symmetry.space_group_name_H-M   'P 1'
#
loop_
_entity.id
_entity.type
_entity.pdbx_description
1 polymer ?
#
loop_
_entity_poly.entity_id
_entity_poly.type
_entity_poly.pdbx_seq_one_letter_code
_entity_poly.pdbx_strand_id
1 'polypeptide(L)'
;MKLIIASFALLSTFSCYSQEEADTTEIIEEVDSESFPETRFDESTKLENPNSTLNGLYIWNNAILMVRCNAKGASVLETDDDQTYLSQTGQQFRVIQSNDSLAVIQILNYTDGKNAFIKEKKEAKQAPFLKYNADVKGLPKKQEEVQSIVKSNDFGSAQKYFKVKTKDITAHATEFMKISPSLAFGLLNLPFKARIQSGKADFSGSLNINNAIGITYGHKSWRKFIFSTILSYGISSTVIDSLSVSRNHNRLTSSNTFPTLTLAVGQVVTFDKVQIGVFIGMDRLSRQNQDTYGWTYNGDPWLSVGFGYSIFSIEKENAKKKEVTQ
;
A
#
# COMPACT_ATOMS: atom_id res chain seq x y z
N MET A 1 27.57 2.31 -11.41
CA MET A 1 26.22 1.88 -10.98
C MET A 1 26.07 0.40 -11.36
N LYS A 2 26.27 -0.53 -10.41
CA LYS A 2 26.22 -1.98 -10.67
C LYS A 2 24.78 -2.47 -10.44
N LEU A 3 24.08 -2.82 -11.51
CA LEU A 3 22.75 -3.41 -11.47
C LEU A 3 22.90 -4.90 -11.15
N ILE A 4 22.49 -5.31 -9.96
CA ILE A 4 22.48 -6.73 -9.55
C ILE A 4 21.20 -7.35 -10.10
N ILE A 5 21.33 -8.15 -11.15
CA ILE A 5 20.26 -8.99 -11.68
C ILE A 5 20.29 -10.30 -10.88
N ALA A 6 19.30 -10.51 -10.02
CA ALA A 6 19.10 -11.78 -9.32
C ALA A 6 18.38 -12.76 -10.27
N SER A 7 19.08 -13.80 -10.70
CA SER A 7 18.52 -14.91 -11.47
C SER A 7 17.58 -15.75 -10.58
N PHE A 8 16.29 -15.75 -10.88
CA PHE A 8 15.32 -16.70 -10.35
C PHE A 8 15.15 -17.85 -11.35
N ALA A 9 15.67 -19.02 -11.01
CA ALA A 9 15.37 -20.26 -11.73
C ALA A 9 14.07 -20.85 -11.15
N LEU A 10 13.00 -20.88 -11.94
CA LEU A 10 11.74 -21.54 -11.60
C LEU A 10 11.63 -22.83 -12.42
N LEU A 11 11.69 -23.97 -11.71
CA LEU A 11 11.36 -25.30 -12.22
C LEU A 11 9.85 -25.34 -12.52
N SER A 12 9.49 -25.62 -13.78
CA SER A 12 8.11 -25.86 -14.19
C SER A 12 7.88 -27.34 -14.47
N THR A 13 7.00 -27.97 -13.70
CA THR A 13 6.29 -29.18 -14.11
C THR A 13 4.83 -28.79 -14.33
N PHE A 14 4.42 -28.64 -15.59
CA PHE A 14 3.02 -28.47 -15.98
C PHE A 14 2.45 -29.83 -16.38
N SER A 15 1.38 -30.24 -15.69
CA SER A 15 0.52 -31.35 -16.09
C SER A 15 -0.51 -30.82 -17.09
N CYS A 16 -0.66 -31.54 -18.21
CA CYS A 16 -1.55 -31.21 -19.31
C CYS A 16 -3.01 -31.56 -18.92
N TYR A 17 -3.94 -30.61 -19.06
CA TYR A 17 -5.37 -30.88 -18.95
C TYR A 17 -6.06 -30.38 -20.23
N SER A 18 -6.78 -31.30 -20.88
CA SER A 18 -7.44 -31.13 -22.17
C SER A 18 -8.69 -30.27 -22.05
N GLN A 19 -8.88 -29.36 -22.99
CA GLN A 19 -10.11 -28.57 -23.16
C GLN A 19 -11.20 -29.38 -23.89
N GLU A 20 -12.44 -29.08 -23.55
CA GLU A 20 -13.66 -29.42 -24.29
C GLU A 20 -14.23 -28.10 -24.82
N GLU A 21 -14.47 -28.02 -26.13
CA GLU A 21 -14.96 -26.83 -26.84
C GLU A 21 -16.47 -26.69 -26.65
N ALA A 22 -16.92 -25.49 -26.27
CA ALA A 22 -18.33 -25.09 -26.33
C ALA A 22 -18.49 -23.96 -27.35
N ASP A 23 -19.21 -24.29 -28.41
CA ASP A 23 -19.65 -23.42 -29.49
C ASP A 23 -20.68 -22.40 -28.95
N THR A 24 -20.39 -21.10 -29.06
CA THR A 24 -21.36 -20.04 -28.74
C THR A 24 -21.37 -19.00 -29.85
N THR A 25 -22.54 -18.90 -30.48
CA THR A 25 -22.88 -18.02 -31.58
C THR A 25 -23.20 -16.62 -31.03
N GLU A 26 -22.52 -15.59 -31.54
CA GLU A 26 -22.77 -14.18 -31.22
C GLU A 26 -24.09 -13.68 -31.84
N ILE A 27 -24.89 -12.97 -31.03
CA ILE A 27 -25.94 -12.06 -31.47
C ILE A 27 -25.42 -10.65 -31.18
N ILE A 28 -25.25 -9.85 -32.23
CA ILE A 28 -24.89 -8.43 -32.15
C ILE A 28 -26.19 -7.63 -32.11
N GLU A 29 -26.51 -7.04 -30.96
CA GLU A 29 -27.50 -5.96 -30.86
C GLU A 29 -26.79 -4.60 -30.92
N GLU A 30 -27.28 -3.77 -31.82
CA GLU A 30 -26.88 -2.38 -32.06
C GLU A 30 -27.42 -1.51 -30.93
N VAL A 31 -26.53 -0.90 -30.14
CA VAL A 31 -26.91 -0.02 -29.02
C VAL A 31 -26.73 1.43 -29.45
N ASP A 32 -27.85 2.16 -29.46
CA ASP A 32 -27.94 3.58 -29.76
C ASP A 32 -27.09 4.44 -28.81
N SER A 33 -26.53 5.50 -29.39
CA SER A 33 -25.65 6.46 -28.73
C SER A 33 -26.45 7.55 -28.02
N GLU A 34 -26.77 7.34 -26.75
CA GLU A 34 -27.29 8.41 -25.89
C GLU A 34 -26.14 9.29 -25.35
N SER A 35 -26.34 10.60 -25.50
CA SER A 35 -25.45 11.67 -25.07
C SER A 35 -25.31 11.74 -23.56
N PHE A 36 -24.07 11.64 -23.06
CA PHE A 36 -23.74 11.84 -21.64
C PHE A 36 -23.84 13.31 -21.23
N PRO A 37 -24.51 13.65 -20.11
CA PRO A 37 -24.47 14.99 -19.56
C PRO A 37 -23.12 15.27 -18.87
N GLU A 38 -22.54 16.43 -19.16
CA GLU A 38 -21.37 16.97 -18.46
C GLU A 38 -21.67 17.12 -16.96
N THR A 39 -21.08 16.27 -16.14
CA THR A 39 -21.08 16.43 -14.68
C THR A 39 -19.93 17.35 -14.28
N ARG A 40 -20.28 18.60 -13.95
CA ARG A 40 -19.40 19.54 -13.25
C ARG A 40 -18.99 18.93 -11.91
N PHE A 41 -17.70 18.67 -11.74
CA PHE A 41 -17.11 18.31 -10.45
C PHE A 41 -17.01 19.57 -9.57
N ASP A 42 -17.88 19.68 -8.57
CA ASP A 42 -17.74 20.64 -7.48
C ASP A 42 -16.69 20.13 -6.47
N GLU A 43 -15.55 20.79 -6.43
CA GLU A 43 -14.37 20.45 -5.63
C GLU A 43 -14.43 21.03 -4.18
N SER A 44 -15.56 20.90 -3.47
CA SER A 44 -15.68 21.53 -2.13
C SER A 44 -16.45 20.81 -1.03
N THR A 45 -16.69 19.49 -1.13
CA THR A 45 -17.22 18.71 0.00
C THR A 45 -16.15 17.86 0.65
N LYS A 46 -15.34 18.48 1.52
CA LYS A 46 -14.80 17.74 2.69
C LYS A 46 -15.98 17.43 3.59
N LEU A 47 -16.57 16.25 3.42
CA LEU A 47 -17.49 15.66 4.38
C LEU A 47 -16.69 15.33 5.65
N GLU A 48 -16.49 16.32 6.51
CA GLU A 48 -16.14 16.09 7.91
C GLU A 48 -17.34 15.38 8.54
N ASN A 49 -17.26 14.06 8.66
CA ASN A 49 -18.25 13.28 9.38
C ASN A 49 -18.04 13.58 10.89
N PRO A 50 -18.92 14.37 11.54
CA PRO A 50 -18.65 14.93 12.87
C PRO A 50 -18.65 13.86 13.98
N ASN A 51 -18.91 12.59 13.65
CA ASN A 51 -18.97 11.47 14.58
C ASN A 51 -17.91 10.40 14.33
N SER A 52 -16.85 10.67 13.54
CA SER A 52 -15.77 9.70 13.43
C SER A 52 -14.97 9.65 14.73
N THR A 53 -15.32 8.73 15.63
CA THR A 53 -14.53 8.43 16.82
C THR A 53 -13.09 8.14 16.38
N LEU A 54 -12.10 8.85 16.93
CA LEU A 54 -10.67 8.67 16.64
C LEU A 54 -10.18 7.33 17.19
N ASN A 55 -10.69 6.20 16.73
CA ASN A 55 -10.26 4.89 17.19
C ASN A 55 -9.18 4.37 16.25
N GLY A 56 -8.00 4.06 16.77
CA GLY A 56 -6.90 3.59 15.93
C GLY A 56 -5.54 3.61 16.62
N LEU A 57 -4.53 3.19 15.85
CA LEU A 57 -3.11 3.34 16.17
C LEU A 57 -2.62 4.63 15.53
N TYR A 58 -1.76 5.37 16.20
CA TYR A 58 -1.25 6.66 15.76
C TYR A 58 0.24 6.79 16.09
N ILE A 59 0.90 7.74 15.43
CA ILE A 59 2.24 8.20 15.79
C ILE A 59 2.20 9.71 16.03
N TRP A 60 2.98 10.21 16.98
CA TRP A 60 3.23 11.64 17.11
C TRP A 60 4.19 12.14 16.03
N ASN A 61 3.78 13.15 15.26
CA ASN A 61 4.63 13.92 14.35
C ASN A 61 5.37 15.04 15.10
N ASN A 62 4.78 15.55 16.18
CA ASN A 62 5.35 16.57 17.06
C ASN A 62 5.19 16.15 18.53
N ALA A 63 6.09 16.64 19.39
CA ALA A 63 5.95 16.50 20.83
C ALA A 63 4.74 17.30 21.33
N ILE A 64 3.94 16.71 22.21
CA ILE A 64 2.76 17.35 22.81
C ILE A 64 2.71 17.11 24.32
N LEU A 65 2.00 17.97 25.05
CA LEU A 65 1.75 17.79 26.47
C LEU A 65 0.58 16.83 26.71
N MET A 66 0.74 15.96 27.69
CA MET A 66 -0.20 14.89 28.02
C MET A 66 -0.39 14.82 29.54
N VAL A 67 -1.59 14.50 30.01
CA VAL A 67 -1.88 14.34 31.44
C VAL A 67 -2.07 12.86 31.76
N ARG A 68 -1.42 12.35 32.80
CA ARG A 68 -1.53 10.93 33.17
C ARG A 68 -2.96 10.58 33.62
N CYS A 69 -3.46 9.44 33.18
CA CYS A 69 -4.77 8.94 33.58
C CYS A 69 -4.79 7.42 33.65
N ASN A 70 -5.92 6.85 34.07
CA ASN A 70 -6.20 5.42 33.95
C ASN A 70 -6.94 5.10 32.64
N ALA A 71 -7.18 3.82 32.36
CA ALA A 71 -7.85 3.38 31.12
C ALA A 71 -9.28 3.94 30.94
N LYS A 72 -9.93 4.39 32.03
CA LYS A 72 -11.26 5.02 32.00
C LYS A 72 -11.19 6.55 31.83
N GLY A 73 -9.99 7.12 31.72
CA GLY A 73 -9.81 8.56 31.70
C GLY A 73 -10.11 9.23 33.04
N ALA A 74 -9.97 8.57 34.19
CA ALA A 74 -9.86 9.28 35.46
C ALA A 74 -8.40 9.68 35.70
N SER A 75 -8.16 10.89 36.20
CA SER A 75 -6.80 11.34 36.52
C SER A 75 -6.24 10.49 37.66
N VAL A 76 -4.97 10.06 37.53
CA VAL A 76 -4.28 9.29 38.57
C VAL A 76 -3.47 10.30 39.38
N LEU A 77 -4.15 10.99 40.28
CA LEU A 77 -3.52 11.90 41.23
C LEU A 77 -2.96 11.07 42.39
N GLU A 78 -1.64 11.05 42.56
CA GLU A 78 -1.02 10.54 43.80
C GLU A 78 -0.68 11.68 44.77
N THR A 79 -0.63 12.93 44.30
CA THR A 79 -0.46 14.17 45.07
C THR A 79 -0.95 15.34 44.20
N ASP A 80 -1.39 16.45 44.82
CA ASP A 80 -2.20 17.59 44.29
C ASP A 80 -1.77 18.30 42.98
N ASP A 81 -0.72 17.85 42.27
CA ASP A 81 -0.31 18.44 41.00
C ASP A 81 -0.65 17.52 39.83
N ASP A 82 -1.48 18.03 38.91
CA ASP A 82 -1.75 17.45 37.58
C ASP A 82 -0.44 17.40 36.77
N GLN A 83 0.37 16.37 37.00
CA GLN A 83 1.65 16.23 36.32
C GLN A 83 1.45 16.11 34.80
N THR A 84 2.01 17.07 34.07
CA THR A 84 2.07 17.04 32.61
C THR A 84 3.33 16.32 32.12
N TYR A 85 3.17 15.58 31.04
CA TYR A 85 4.22 14.77 30.41
C TYR A 85 4.37 15.20 28.96
N LEU A 86 5.61 15.35 28.49
CA LEU A 86 5.87 15.65 27.09
C LEU A 86 6.03 14.35 26.29
N SER A 87 5.29 14.20 25.19
CA SER A 87 5.45 13.08 24.25
C SER A 87 6.73 13.22 23.42
N GLN A 88 7.19 12.11 22.84
CA GLN A 88 8.32 12.11 21.91
C GLN A 88 7.82 12.06 20.46
N THR A 89 8.42 12.82 19.55
CA THR A 89 8.19 12.66 18.11
C THR A 89 8.54 11.23 17.69
N GLY A 90 7.66 10.59 16.91
CA GLY A 90 7.79 9.19 16.51
C GLY A 90 7.20 8.19 17.52
N GLN A 91 6.73 8.65 18.69
CA GLN A 91 6.13 7.77 19.68
C GLN A 91 4.76 7.28 19.20
N GLN A 92 4.58 5.96 19.22
CA GLN A 92 3.33 5.31 18.83
C GLN A 92 2.38 5.23 20.01
N PHE A 93 1.09 5.40 19.73
CA PHE A 93 0.03 5.28 20.72
C PHE A 93 -1.23 4.69 20.10
N ARG A 94 -2.09 4.14 20.94
CA ARG A 94 -3.43 3.69 20.58
C ARG A 94 -4.43 4.62 21.24
N VAL A 95 -5.42 5.11 20.51
CA VAL A 95 -6.56 5.78 21.13
C VAL A 95 -7.54 4.72 21.63
N ILE A 96 -7.83 4.77 22.92
CA ILE A 96 -8.71 3.81 23.63
C ILE A 96 -10.14 4.31 23.65
N GLN A 97 -10.31 5.61 23.91
CA GLN A 97 -11.59 6.30 23.92
C GLN A 97 -11.37 7.73 23.45
N SER A 98 -12.32 8.27 22.71
CA SER A 98 -12.32 9.68 22.31
C SER A 98 -13.71 10.28 22.42
N ASN A 99 -13.76 11.56 22.75
CA ASN A 99 -14.90 12.45 22.51
C ASN A 99 -14.40 13.70 21.76
N ASP A 100 -15.28 14.66 21.50
CA ASP A 100 -14.96 15.86 20.71
C ASP A 100 -13.83 16.72 21.30
N SER A 101 -13.57 16.61 22.60
CA SER A 101 -12.62 17.44 23.33
C SER A 101 -11.36 16.70 23.75
N LEU A 102 -11.49 15.46 24.22
CA LEU A 102 -10.44 14.69 24.88
C LEU A 102 -10.43 13.26 24.38
N ALA A 103 -9.22 12.71 24.30
CA ALA A 103 -8.96 11.32 24.02
C ALA A 103 -8.09 10.70 25.11
N VAL A 104 -8.44 9.47 25.49
CA VAL A 104 -7.62 8.60 26.32
C VAL A 104 -6.77 7.76 25.39
N ILE A 105 -5.46 7.93 25.50
CA ILE A 105 -4.47 7.22 24.70
C ILE A 105 -3.65 6.27 25.56
N GLN A 106 -3.21 5.18 24.96
CA GLN A 106 -2.27 4.23 25.51
C GLN A 106 -0.98 4.35 24.72
N ILE A 107 0.11 4.76 25.37
CA ILE A 107 1.42 4.76 24.72
C ILE A 107 1.87 3.32 24.53
N LEU A 108 2.26 2.97 23.31
CA LEU A 108 2.76 1.65 22.99
C LEU A 108 4.26 1.62 23.30
N ASN A 109 4.72 0.59 24.00
CA ASN A 109 6.13 0.47 24.37
C ASN A 109 7.02 0.49 23.12
N TYR A 110 7.94 1.45 23.06
CA TYR A 110 9.14 1.34 22.25
C TYR A 110 10.28 0.90 23.16
N THR A 111 10.85 -0.25 22.85
CA THR A 111 12.18 -0.62 23.32
C THR A 111 13.18 0.05 22.41
N ASP A 112 14.04 0.90 22.97
CA ASP A 112 15.14 1.50 22.26
C ASP A 112 16.08 0.39 21.74
N GLY A 113 16.27 0.32 20.43
CA GLY A 113 17.02 -0.75 19.78
C GLY A 113 17.20 -0.48 18.30
N LYS A 114 18.33 0.14 17.94
CA LYS A 114 18.73 0.58 16.60
C LYS A 114 18.71 -0.47 15.48
N ASN A 115 18.36 -1.73 15.73
CA ASN A 115 18.37 -2.78 14.72
C ASN A 115 17.02 -3.49 14.64
N ALA A 116 16.32 -3.20 13.54
CA ALA A 116 15.07 -3.79 13.13
C ALA A 116 15.21 -5.28 12.84
N PHE A 117 14.79 -6.14 13.76
CA PHE A 117 14.11 -7.42 13.49
C PHE A 117 13.30 -7.75 14.75
N ILE A 118 12.00 -7.97 14.60
CA ILE A 118 11.08 -8.25 15.71
C ILE A 118 11.45 -9.61 16.31
N LYS A 119 12.22 -9.60 17.40
CA LYS A 119 12.15 -10.62 18.43
C LYS A 119 11.46 -9.98 19.61
N GLU A 120 10.37 -10.58 20.09
CA GLU A 120 9.87 -10.33 21.44
C GLU A 120 11.02 -10.59 22.41
N LYS A 121 11.68 -9.52 22.86
CA LYS A 121 12.52 -9.58 24.05
C LYS A 121 11.61 -9.41 25.24
N LYS A 122 11.60 -10.42 26.12
CA LYS A 122 11.20 -10.26 27.52
C LYS A 122 11.88 -8.99 28.06
N GLU A 123 11.05 -8.10 28.58
CA GLU A 123 11.42 -6.88 29.30
C GLU A 123 12.04 -5.77 28.44
N ALA A 124 11.17 -5.10 27.69
CA ALA A 124 11.46 -3.82 27.10
C ALA A 124 11.68 -2.75 28.19
N LYS A 125 12.88 -2.18 28.29
CA LYS A 125 13.11 -0.95 29.07
C LYS A 125 12.24 0.16 28.45
N GLN A 126 11.31 0.69 29.23
CA GLN A 126 10.36 1.70 28.79
C GLN A 126 11.08 3.00 28.41
N ALA A 127 10.62 3.69 27.36
CA ALA A 127 11.15 4.98 26.95
C ALA A 127 11.05 6.01 28.10
N PRO A 128 12.09 6.85 28.33
CA PRO A 128 12.05 7.89 29.35
C PRO A 128 11.04 8.97 28.95
N PHE A 129 10.04 9.22 29.79
CA PHE A 129 9.17 10.39 29.66
C PHE A 129 9.84 11.56 30.39
N LEU A 130 9.88 12.73 29.75
CA LEU A 130 10.28 13.96 30.43
C LEU A 130 9.09 14.45 31.26
N LYS A 131 9.27 14.54 32.58
CA LYS A 131 8.30 15.17 33.48
C LYS A 131 8.40 16.68 33.31
N TYR A 132 7.27 17.34 33.09
CA TYR A 132 7.20 18.79 33.04
C TYR A 132 6.37 19.28 34.22
N ASN A 133 7.04 19.83 35.23
CA ASN A 133 6.37 20.58 36.29
C ASN A 133 5.98 21.93 35.69
N ALA A 134 4.76 22.01 35.18
CA ALA A 134 4.22 23.26 34.67
C ALA A 134 3.88 24.16 35.86
N ASP A 135 4.82 25.00 36.28
CA ASP A 135 4.41 26.27 36.88
C ASP A 135 3.74 27.08 35.76
N VAL A 136 2.43 27.24 35.89
CA VAL A 136 1.52 27.71 34.84
C VAL A 136 1.84 29.16 34.48
N LYS A 137 2.59 29.40 33.38
CA LYS A 137 2.52 30.59 32.49
C LYS A 137 3.59 30.57 31.38
N GLY A 138 3.45 29.67 30.41
CA GLY A 138 4.14 29.81 29.10
C GLY A 138 4.63 28.51 28.49
N LEU A 139 4.18 28.22 27.26
CA LEU A 139 4.79 27.20 26.41
C LEU A 139 6.21 27.67 26.03
N PRO A 140 7.26 26.84 26.17
CA PRO A 140 8.60 27.23 25.76
C PRO A 140 8.65 27.43 24.24
N LYS A 141 9.01 28.64 23.82
CA LYS A 141 9.15 29.01 22.39
C LYS A 141 10.41 28.43 21.72
N LYS A 142 11.28 27.71 22.45
CA LYS A 142 12.48 27.06 21.90
C LYS A 142 12.82 25.79 22.67
N GLN A 143 13.22 24.78 21.91
CA GLN A 143 13.48 23.40 22.33
C GLN A 143 14.80 23.20 23.10
N GLU A 144 15.56 24.28 23.37
CA GLU A 144 16.97 24.19 23.79
C GLU A 144 17.19 24.15 25.31
N GLU A 145 16.18 24.34 26.16
CA GLU A 145 16.39 24.51 27.61
C GLU A 145 15.52 23.63 28.53
N VAL A 146 15.23 22.40 28.10
CA VAL A 146 14.60 21.37 28.96
C VAL A 146 15.62 20.27 29.25
N GLN A 147 16.68 20.59 30.00
CA GLN A 147 17.76 19.65 30.36
C GLN A 147 17.86 19.34 31.87
N SER A 148 16.85 19.63 32.69
CA SER A 148 16.75 18.94 33.99
C SER A 148 16.19 17.54 33.76
N ILE A 149 17.07 16.63 33.35
CA ILE A 149 16.78 15.20 33.20
C ILE A 149 16.40 14.67 34.59
N VAL A 150 15.11 14.55 34.86
CA VAL A 150 14.62 13.72 35.96
C VAL A 150 14.99 12.29 35.62
N LYS A 151 16.08 11.79 36.21
CA LYS A 151 16.46 10.37 36.19
C LYS A 151 15.50 9.58 37.10
N SER A 152 14.20 9.56 36.81
CA SER A 152 13.30 8.62 37.49
C SER A 152 13.31 7.31 36.71
N ASN A 153 14.13 6.36 37.16
CA ASN A 153 14.14 4.97 36.69
C ASN A 153 12.92 4.16 37.16
N ASP A 154 11.89 4.81 37.72
CA ASP A 154 10.77 4.15 38.39
C ASP A 154 9.52 4.08 37.50
N PHE A 155 9.66 3.36 36.38
CA PHE A 155 8.60 3.15 35.41
C PHE A 155 8.28 1.66 35.24
N GLY A 156 8.24 0.93 36.34
CA GLY A 156 7.98 -0.50 36.37
C GLY A 156 6.51 -0.87 36.17
N SER A 157 6.24 -1.63 35.10
CA SER A 157 5.15 -2.62 34.92
C SER A 157 3.74 -2.23 34.45
N ALA A 158 3.23 -1.00 34.60
CA ALA A 158 1.86 -0.69 34.16
C ALA A 158 1.83 0.08 32.82
N GLN A 159 1.00 -0.37 31.86
CA GLN A 159 0.67 0.41 30.66
C GLN A 159 0.23 1.83 31.06
N LYS A 160 0.86 2.85 30.48
CA LYS A 160 0.58 4.25 30.82
C LYS A 160 -0.48 4.82 29.88
N TYR A 161 -1.62 5.18 30.48
CA TYR A 161 -2.69 5.89 29.79
C TYR A 161 -2.53 7.39 30.02
N PHE A 162 -2.84 8.18 29.00
CA PHE A 162 -2.80 9.64 29.06
C PHE A 162 -4.05 10.24 28.45
N LYS A 163 -4.44 11.41 28.97
CA LYS A 163 -5.42 12.29 28.36
C LYS A 163 -4.71 13.30 27.48
N VAL A 164 -5.21 13.46 26.27
CA VAL A 164 -4.76 14.47 25.31
C VAL A 164 -5.99 15.11 24.67
N LYS A 165 -5.85 16.34 24.17
CA LYS A 165 -6.95 16.96 23.42
C LYS A 165 -7.09 16.28 22.06
N THR A 166 -8.33 16.02 21.65
CA THR A 166 -8.65 15.44 20.33
C THR A 166 -8.06 16.29 19.20
N LYS A 167 -8.09 17.62 19.35
CA LYS A 167 -7.47 18.59 18.41
C LYS A 167 -5.96 18.39 18.27
N ASP A 168 -5.26 18.05 19.35
CA ASP A 168 -3.81 17.83 19.32
C ASP A 168 -3.48 16.54 18.57
N ILE A 169 -4.30 15.48 18.69
CA ILE A 169 -4.16 14.27 17.88
C ILE A 169 -4.32 14.61 16.40
N THR A 170 -5.38 15.32 16.01
CA THR A 170 -5.63 15.64 14.60
C THR A 170 -4.56 16.56 14.01
N ALA A 171 -3.99 17.46 14.80
CA ALA A 171 -2.97 18.41 14.35
C ALA A 171 -1.55 17.82 14.34
N HIS A 172 -1.23 16.95 15.30
CA HIS A 172 0.13 16.51 15.58
C HIS A 172 0.36 15.00 15.48
N ALA A 173 -0.65 14.21 15.13
CA ALA A 173 -0.51 12.78 14.94
C ALA A 173 -0.93 12.33 13.55
N THR A 174 -0.33 11.23 13.10
CA THR A 174 -0.75 10.51 11.90
C THR A 174 -1.20 9.12 12.28
N GLU A 175 -2.35 8.68 11.75
CA GLU A 175 -2.79 7.29 11.90
C GLU A 175 -1.67 6.33 11.44
N PHE A 176 -1.40 5.31 12.25
CA PHE A 176 -0.42 4.27 12.01
C PHE A 176 -1.15 3.01 11.56
N MET A 177 -1.38 2.90 10.25
CA MET A 177 -1.85 1.64 9.68
C MET A 177 -0.66 0.70 9.50
N LYS A 178 -0.57 -0.33 10.35
CA LYS A 178 0.35 -1.44 10.11
C LYS A 178 -0.23 -2.30 8.99
N ILE A 179 0.26 -2.09 7.79
CA ILE A 179 -0.06 -2.96 6.65
C ILE A 179 0.85 -4.17 6.78
N SER A 180 0.30 -5.24 7.36
CA SER A 180 0.96 -6.55 7.36
C SER A 180 1.09 -7.04 5.91
N PRO A 181 2.17 -7.79 5.58
CA PRO A 181 2.25 -8.44 4.29
C PRO A 181 0.99 -9.28 4.04
N SER A 182 0.32 -9.00 2.93
CA SER A 182 -0.89 -9.74 2.51
C SER A 182 -0.73 -10.22 1.08
N LEU A 183 -1.37 -11.36 0.81
CA LEU A 183 -1.44 -11.94 -0.53
C LEU A 183 -2.54 -11.22 -1.33
N ALA A 184 -2.25 -10.88 -2.57
CA ALA A 184 -3.18 -10.26 -3.50
C ALA A 184 -3.31 -11.12 -4.75
N PHE A 185 -4.53 -11.18 -5.29
CA PHE A 185 -4.87 -11.83 -6.54
C PHE A 185 -5.70 -10.88 -7.38
N GLY A 186 -5.52 -10.89 -8.70
CA GLY A 186 -6.31 -10.06 -9.58
C GLY A 186 -6.02 -10.28 -11.05
N LEU A 187 -6.70 -9.48 -11.87
CA LEU A 187 -6.42 -9.38 -13.29
C LEU A 187 -5.57 -8.14 -13.53
N LEU A 188 -4.58 -8.28 -14.41
CA LEU A 188 -3.67 -7.20 -14.79
C LEU A 188 -3.74 -6.99 -16.29
N ASN A 189 -4.05 -5.76 -16.69
CA ASN A 189 -3.93 -5.32 -18.07
C ASN A 189 -2.67 -4.47 -18.23
N LEU A 190 -1.85 -4.81 -19.23
CA LEU A 190 -0.61 -4.13 -19.57
C LEU A 190 -0.73 -3.55 -20.98
N PRO A 191 -1.28 -2.34 -21.15
CA PRO A 191 -1.69 -1.84 -22.46
C PRO A 191 -0.51 -1.57 -23.42
N PHE A 192 0.71 -1.45 -22.90
CA PHE A 192 1.89 -1.18 -23.71
C PHE A 192 3.07 -2.06 -23.32
N LYS A 193 3.87 -2.45 -24.31
CA LYS A 193 5.12 -3.18 -24.11
C LYS A 193 6.22 -2.54 -24.97
N ALA A 194 7.28 -2.10 -24.31
CA ALA A 194 8.49 -1.58 -24.92
C ALA A 194 9.55 -2.70 -24.96
N ARG A 195 10.00 -3.07 -26.16
CA ARG A 195 11.03 -4.09 -26.38
C ARG A 195 12.31 -3.38 -26.77
N ILE A 196 13.28 -3.38 -25.86
CA ILE A 196 14.55 -2.68 -26.06
C ILE A 196 15.63 -3.75 -26.25
N GLN A 197 16.06 -3.93 -27.49
CA GLN A 197 17.19 -4.77 -27.86
C GLN A 197 18.32 -3.93 -28.47
N SER A 198 19.53 -4.47 -28.46
CA SER A 198 20.70 -3.81 -29.04
C SER A 198 20.46 -3.50 -30.53
N GLY A 199 20.25 -2.21 -30.85
CA GLY A 199 19.99 -1.74 -32.22
C GLY A 199 18.55 -1.91 -32.71
N LYS A 200 17.62 -2.41 -31.89
CA LYS A 200 16.20 -2.57 -32.24
C LYS A 200 15.33 -2.20 -31.05
N ALA A 201 14.66 -1.06 -31.12
CA ALA A 201 13.66 -0.64 -30.14
C ALA A 201 12.30 -0.66 -30.80
N ASP A 202 11.34 -1.33 -30.18
CA ASP A 202 9.98 -1.47 -30.70
C ASP A 202 8.95 -1.29 -29.58
N PHE A 203 7.79 -0.74 -29.95
CA PHE A 203 6.69 -0.45 -29.05
C PHE A 203 5.41 -1.04 -29.63
N SER A 204 4.77 -1.91 -28.87
CA SER A 204 3.48 -2.48 -29.25
C SER A 204 2.43 -2.16 -28.20
N GLY A 205 1.29 -1.64 -28.64
CA GLY A 205 0.05 -1.74 -27.87
C GLY A 205 -0.54 -3.13 -28.07
N SER A 206 -0.77 -3.87 -26.99
CA SER A 206 -1.45 -5.15 -27.06
C SER A 206 -2.48 -5.31 -25.97
N LEU A 207 -3.61 -5.92 -26.33
CA LEU A 207 -4.55 -6.42 -25.34
C LEU A 207 -3.90 -7.61 -24.61
N ASN A 208 -3.77 -7.47 -23.29
CA ASN A 208 -3.15 -8.46 -22.42
C ASN A 208 -4.12 -8.77 -21.29
N ILE A 209 -4.57 -10.02 -21.21
CA ILE A 209 -5.37 -10.51 -20.09
C ILE A 209 -4.47 -11.44 -19.28
N ASN A 210 -3.90 -10.91 -18.20
CA ASN A 210 -3.02 -11.66 -17.33
C ASN A 210 -3.65 -11.88 -15.96
N ASN A 211 -3.45 -13.08 -15.42
CA ASN A 211 -3.66 -13.36 -14.02
C ASN A 211 -2.46 -12.83 -13.23
N ALA A 212 -2.72 -12.23 -12.08
CA ALA A 212 -1.72 -11.64 -11.22
C ALA A 212 -1.82 -12.20 -9.80
N ILE A 213 -0.68 -12.58 -9.24
CA ILE A 213 -0.50 -12.97 -7.84
C ILE A 213 0.58 -12.07 -7.26
N GLY A 214 0.34 -11.48 -6.10
CA GLY A 214 1.29 -10.55 -5.52
C GLY A 214 1.33 -10.56 -4.00
N ILE A 215 2.37 -9.95 -3.47
CA ILE A 215 2.52 -9.67 -2.04
C ILE A 215 2.53 -8.15 -1.87
N THR A 216 1.61 -7.64 -1.05
CA THR A 216 1.49 -6.22 -0.74
C THR A 216 2.10 -5.93 0.63
N TYR A 217 2.83 -4.83 0.77
CA TYR A 217 3.46 -4.40 2.00
C TYR A 217 3.48 -2.87 2.10
N GLY A 218 3.27 -2.35 3.31
CA GLY A 218 3.32 -0.90 3.56
C GLY A 218 4.73 -0.41 3.88
N HIS A 219 5.04 0.83 3.50
CA HIS A 219 6.27 1.49 3.91
C HIS A 219 6.09 2.25 5.25
N LYS A 220 7.01 2.06 6.20
CA LYS A 220 6.91 2.62 7.56
C LYS A 220 6.78 4.15 7.57
N SER A 221 7.54 4.82 6.70
CA SER A 221 7.59 6.29 6.63
C SER A 221 6.58 6.88 5.65
N TRP A 222 6.08 6.11 4.68
CA TRP A 222 5.24 6.60 3.58
C TRP A 222 3.88 5.90 3.61
N ARG A 223 3.09 6.23 4.63
CA ARG A 223 1.93 5.43 5.05
C ARG A 223 0.75 5.45 4.10
N LYS A 224 0.68 6.44 3.20
CA LYS A 224 -0.32 6.51 2.13
C LYS A 224 0.07 5.64 0.92
N PHE A 225 1.30 5.15 0.90
CA PHE A 225 1.84 4.34 -0.19
C PHE A 225 1.89 2.86 0.21
N ILE A 226 1.27 2.02 -0.61
CA ILE A 226 1.34 0.57 -0.51
C ILE A 226 2.19 0.08 -1.67
N PHE A 227 3.15 -0.77 -1.38
CA PHE A 227 4.03 -1.36 -2.37
C PHE A 227 3.60 -2.81 -2.59
N SER A 228 3.55 -3.25 -3.84
CA SER A 228 3.18 -4.62 -4.18
C SER A 228 4.15 -5.19 -5.19
N THR A 229 4.69 -6.37 -4.89
CA THR A 229 5.43 -7.17 -5.87
C THR A 229 4.45 -8.14 -6.51
N ILE A 230 4.29 -8.08 -7.83
CA ILE A 230 3.31 -8.88 -8.57
C ILE A 230 4.04 -9.79 -9.56
N LEU A 231 3.69 -11.07 -9.54
CA LEU A 231 3.96 -12.04 -10.60
C LEU A 231 2.70 -12.16 -11.46
N SER A 232 2.85 -12.03 -12.77
CA SER A 232 1.77 -12.00 -13.73
C SER A 232 2.02 -13.02 -14.83
N TYR A 233 1.01 -13.80 -15.21
CA TYR A 233 1.08 -14.74 -16.32
C TYR A 233 -0.25 -14.78 -17.09
N GLY A 234 -0.20 -14.98 -18.39
CA GLY A 234 -1.40 -14.99 -19.21
C GLY A 234 -1.15 -15.08 -20.70
N ILE A 235 -2.18 -14.71 -21.47
CA ILE A 235 -2.12 -14.70 -22.93
C ILE A 235 -2.17 -13.25 -23.40
N SER A 236 -1.23 -12.94 -24.29
CA SER A 236 -1.03 -11.63 -24.91
C SER A 236 -1.26 -11.74 -26.41
N SER A 237 -1.83 -10.69 -27.00
CA SER A 237 -2.00 -10.57 -28.44
C SER A 237 -0.83 -9.77 -29.02
N THR A 238 0.13 -10.40 -29.69
CA THR A 238 1.31 -9.68 -30.21
C THR A 238 1.21 -9.50 -31.72
N VAL A 239 1.38 -8.25 -32.16
CA VAL A 239 1.45 -7.89 -33.58
C VAL A 239 2.87 -8.19 -34.09
N ILE A 240 2.96 -8.98 -35.15
CA ILE A 240 4.20 -9.35 -35.83
C ILE A 240 4.18 -8.75 -37.23
N ASP A 241 5.27 -8.07 -37.59
CA ASP A 241 5.47 -7.46 -38.91
C ASP A 241 6.61 -8.16 -39.68
N SER A 242 6.79 -7.79 -40.95
CA SER A 242 7.86 -8.36 -41.78
C SER A 242 9.28 -7.99 -41.32
N LEU A 243 9.43 -6.93 -40.49
CA LEU A 243 10.72 -6.43 -40.02
C LEU A 243 11.19 -7.12 -38.72
N SER A 244 10.25 -7.66 -37.94
CA SER A 244 10.48 -8.36 -36.68
C SER A 244 10.59 -9.87 -36.85
N VAL A 245 10.56 -10.40 -38.07
CA VAL A 245 10.69 -11.83 -38.37
C VAL A 245 11.94 -12.14 -39.17
N SER A 246 12.48 -13.34 -38.98
CA SER A 246 13.65 -13.84 -39.73
C SER A 246 13.27 -14.79 -40.87
N ARG A 247 12.07 -15.37 -40.85
CA ARG A 247 11.60 -16.37 -41.83
C ARG A 247 10.22 -15.99 -42.35
N ASN A 248 9.92 -16.38 -43.60
CA ASN A 248 8.59 -16.25 -44.20
C ASN A 248 8.00 -14.81 -44.13
N HIS A 249 8.85 -13.78 -44.17
CA HIS A 249 8.41 -12.38 -44.11
C HIS A 249 7.48 -11.98 -45.26
N ASN A 250 7.62 -12.63 -46.41
CA ASN A 250 6.76 -12.48 -47.60
C ASN A 250 5.34 -13.06 -47.42
N ARG A 251 5.10 -13.85 -46.37
CA ARG A 251 3.77 -14.40 -46.05
C ARG A 251 2.98 -13.52 -45.08
N LEU A 252 3.58 -12.44 -44.58
CA LEU A 252 2.92 -11.44 -43.73
C LEU A 252 2.41 -10.32 -44.64
N THR A 253 1.11 -10.05 -44.58
CA THR A 253 0.46 -9.11 -45.52
C THR A 253 0.63 -7.65 -45.13
N SER A 254 0.95 -7.32 -43.89
CA SER A 254 1.45 -6.02 -43.40
C SER A 254 1.76 -6.10 -41.89
N SER A 255 0.85 -6.71 -41.15
CA SER A 255 0.98 -7.02 -39.73
C SER A 255 -0.03 -8.12 -39.39
N ASN A 256 0.42 -9.15 -38.68
CA ASN A 256 -0.43 -10.26 -38.27
C ASN A 256 -0.37 -10.39 -36.75
N THR A 257 -1.53 -10.60 -36.14
CA THR A 257 -1.67 -10.73 -34.71
C THR A 257 -1.62 -12.19 -34.31
N PHE A 258 -0.76 -12.53 -33.35
CA PHE A 258 -0.61 -13.89 -32.85
C PHE A 258 -0.73 -13.96 -31.33
N PRO A 259 -1.34 -15.02 -30.78
CA PRO A 259 -1.34 -15.25 -29.35
C PRO A 259 0.07 -15.62 -28.89
N THR A 260 0.47 -15.02 -27.77
CA THR A 260 1.74 -15.24 -27.09
C THR A 260 1.48 -15.56 -25.62
N LEU A 261 2.24 -16.49 -25.07
CA LEU A 261 2.29 -16.74 -23.64
C LEU A 261 3.14 -15.65 -22.98
N THR A 262 2.58 -14.94 -22.01
CA THR A 262 3.25 -13.86 -21.31
C THR A 262 3.56 -14.26 -19.87
N LEU A 263 4.79 -13.96 -19.44
CA LEU A 263 5.20 -14.02 -18.04
C LEU A 263 5.85 -12.68 -17.67
N ALA A 264 5.44 -12.08 -16.56
CA ALA A 264 5.93 -10.78 -16.12
C ALA A 264 6.04 -10.69 -14.60
N VAL A 265 6.96 -9.85 -14.13
CA VAL A 265 7.08 -9.44 -12.75
C VAL A 265 7.09 -7.93 -12.68
N GLY A 266 6.44 -7.35 -11.68
CA GLY A 266 6.40 -5.90 -11.53
C GLY A 266 6.30 -5.43 -10.11
N GLN A 267 6.58 -4.15 -9.95
CA GLN A 267 6.40 -3.41 -8.72
C GLN A 267 5.26 -2.42 -8.94
N VAL A 268 4.25 -2.49 -8.08
CA VAL A 268 3.09 -1.57 -8.09
C VAL A 268 3.14 -0.72 -6.84
N VAL A 269 2.96 0.58 -7.03
CA VAL A 269 2.76 1.55 -5.97
C VAL A 269 1.31 2.00 -6.01
N THR A 270 0.61 1.80 -4.90
CA THR A 270 -0.75 2.25 -4.71
C THR A 270 -0.76 3.45 -3.78
N PHE A 271 -1.40 4.53 -4.23
CA PHE A 271 -1.70 5.70 -3.43
C PHE A 271 -3.20 5.93 -3.44
N ASP A 272 -3.83 5.75 -2.28
CA ASP A 272 -5.29 5.80 -2.14
C ASP A 272 -5.97 4.81 -3.10
N LYS A 273 -6.72 5.29 -4.10
CA LYS A 273 -7.39 4.46 -5.11
C LYS A 273 -6.57 4.25 -6.39
N VAL A 274 -5.49 5.01 -6.59
CA VAL A 274 -4.70 4.98 -7.82
C VAL A 274 -3.53 4.02 -7.66
N GLN A 275 -3.28 3.19 -8.68
CA GLN A 275 -2.19 2.24 -8.74
C GLN A 275 -1.35 2.51 -9.98
N ILE A 276 -0.04 2.58 -9.81
CA ILE A 276 0.92 2.72 -10.90
C ILE A 276 1.96 1.63 -10.72
N GLY A 277 2.24 0.86 -11.77
CA GLY A 277 3.19 -0.23 -11.71
C GLY A 277 4.15 -0.25 -12.87
N VAL A 278 5.37 -0.71 -12.63
CA VAL A 278 6.36 -0.97 -13.67
C VAL A 278 6.60 -2.46 -13.72
N PHE A 279 6.55 -3.02 -14.93
CA PHE A 279 6.64 -4.45 -15.18
C PHE A 279 7.76 -4.75 -16.16
N ILE A 280 8.48 -5.82 -15.90
CA ILE A 280 9.39 -6.47 -16.83
C ILE A 280 8.87 -7.88 -17.09
N GLY A 281 8.81 -8.28 -18.35
CA GLY A 281 8.32 -9.59 -18.72
C GLY A 281 8.89 -10.10 -20.02
N MET A 282 8.42 -11.27 -20.43
CA MET A 282 8.79 -11.92 -21.69
C MET A 282 7.54 -12.51 -22.34
N ASP A 283 7.51 -12.49 -23.65
CA ASP A 283 6.45 -13.10 -24.46
C ASP A 283 7.03 -14.27 -25.25
N ARG A 284 6.32 -15.40 -25.29
CA ARG A 284 6.69 -16.56 -26.10
C ARG A 284 5.58 -16.90 -27.07
N LEU A 285 5.93 -16.96 -28.34
CA LEU A 285 5.08 -17.45 -29.41
C LEU A 285 4.97 -18.98 -29.32
N SER A 286 3.88 -19.56 -29.84
CA SER A 286 3.78 -21.02 -29.95
C SER A 286 4.93 -21.58 -30.80
N ARG A 287 5.36 -22.81 -30.51
CA ARG A 287 6.49 -23.43 -31.22
C ARG A 287 6.25 -23.44 -32.74
N GLN A 288 5.06 -23.80 -33.19
CA GLN A 288 4.69 -23.81 -34.61
C GLN A 288 4.87 -22.43 -35.26
N ASN A 289 4.39 -21.36 -34.60
CA ASN A 289 4.50 -20.01 -35.12
C ASN A 289 5.94 -19.49 -35.06
N GLN A 290 6.70 -19.82 -34.01
CA GLN A 290 8.10 -19.45 -33.90
C GLN A 290 8.97 -20.16 -34.93
N ASP A 291 8.71 -21.45 -35.19
CA ASP A 291 9.40 -22.22 -36.23
C ASP A 291 9.07 -21.68 -37.63
N THR A 292 7.83 -21.20 -37.84
CA THR A 292 7.38 -20.62 -39.11
C THR A 292 7.96 -19.24 -39.36
N TYR A 293 7.88 -18.32 -38.41
CA TYR A 293 8.21 -16.89 -38.64
C TYR A 293 9.57 -16.49 -38.03
N GLY A 294 10.03 -17.18 -36.98
CA GLY A 294 11.27 -16.83 -36.29
C GLY A 294 11.23 -15.40 -35.78
N TRP A 295 10.25 -15.10 -34.93
CA TRP A 295 10.04 -13.76 -34.36
C TRP A 295 11.25 -13.35 -33.52
N THR A 296 11.75 -12.14 -33.76
CA THR A 296 13.00 -11.61 -33.22
C THR A 296 12.94 -11.40 -31.72
N TYR A 297 11.76 -11.08 -31.17
CA TYR A 297 11.58 -10.78 -29.74
C TYR A 297 11.08 -11.97 -28.91
N ASN A 298 11.09 -13.18 -29.48
CA ASN A 298 10.53 -14.35 -28.82
C ASN A 298 11.36 -14.77 -27.60
N GLY A 299 10.80 -14.59 -26.40
CA GLY A 299 11.46 -14.86 -25.13
C GLY A 299 12.31 -13.71 -24.62
N ASP A 300 12.34 -12.59 -25.33
CA ASP A 300 13.14 -11.43 -24.96
C ASP A 300 12.40 -10.51 -23.97
N PRO A 301 13.15 -9.78 -23.13
CA PRO A 301 12.55 -8.92 -22.13
C PRO A 301 11.86 -7.71 -22.76
N TRP A 302 10.71 -7.36 -22.22
CA TRP A 302 10.00 -6.12 -22.48
C TRP A 302 9.72 -5.38 -21.17
N LEU A 303 9.54 -4.06 -21.26
CA LEU A 303 9.15 -3.16 -20.19
C LEU A 303 7.72 -2.65 -20.42
N SER A 304 6.92 -2.55 -19.36
CA SER A 304 5.57 -1.99 -19.40
C SER A 304 5.31 -1.13 -18.16
N VAL A 305 4.37 -0.19 -18.26
CA VAL A 305 3.77 0.47 -17.10
C VAL A 305 2.30 0.11 -17.09
N GLY A 306 1.82 -0.31 -15.92
CA GLY A 306 0.41 -0.55 -15.65
C GLY A 306 -0.19 0.60 -14.86
N PHE A 307 -1.45 0.89 -15.13
CA PHE A 307 -2.27 1.79 -14.32
C PHE A 307 -3.47 1.01 -13.83
N GLY A 308 -3.86 1.23 -12.57
CA GLY A 308 -5.02 0.61 -11.97
C GLY A 308 -5.79 1.62 -11.13
N TYR A 309 -7.10 1.40 -10.99
CA TYR A 309 -7.95 2.18 -10.12
C TYR A 309 -8.85 1.25 -9.29
N SER A 310 -8.81 1.40 -7.97
CA SER A 310 -9.69 0.64 -7.08
C SER A 310 -11.07 1.32 -7.03
N ILE A 311 -12.01 0.82 -7.84
CA ILE A 311 -13.38 1.33 -7.87
C ILE A 311 -14.14 0.86 -6.61
N PHE A 312 -13.84 -0.35 -6.14
CA PHE A 312 -14.41 -0.88 -4.91
C PHE A 312 -13.64 -0.34 -3.70
N SER A 313 -14.27 0.54 -2.95
CA SER A 313 -13.87 0.86 -1.59
C SER A 313 -14.58 -0.14 -0.70
N ILE A 314 -13.86 -1.03 -0.02
CA ILE A 314 -14.47 -1.79 1.08
C ILE A 314 -14.74 -0.73 2.16
N GLU A 315 -15.96 -0.19 2.17
CA GLU A 315 -16.41 0.63 3.28
C GLU A 315 -16.19 -0.20 4.54
N LYS A 316 -15.39 0.33 5.48
CA LYS A 316 -15.20 -0.29 6.78
C LYS A 316 -16.58 -0.31 7.43
N GLU A 317 -17.24 -1.47 7.40
CA GLU A 317 -18.51 -1.72 8.07
C GLU A 317 -18.28 -1.69 9.60
N ASN A 318 -18.09 -0.49 10.13
CA ASN A 318 -18.09 -0.19 11.55
C ASN A 318 -19.40 0.54 11.87
N ALA A 319 -20.54 -0.13 11.69
CA ALA A 319 -21.80 0.41 12.18
C ALA A 319 -22.82 -0.71 12.45
N LYS A 320 -23.31 -0.71 13.69
CA LYS A 320 -24.50 -1.42 14.22
C LYS A 320 -24.35 -2.90 14.57
N LYS A 321 -23.61 -3.14 15.66
CA LYS A 321 -24.00 -4.17 16.63
C LYS A 321 -24.38 -3.52 17.97
N LYS A 322 -25.55 -2.89 17.99
CA LYS A 322 -26.32 -2.59 19.22
C LYS A 322 -27.80 -2.76 18.90
N GLU A 323 -28.51 -3.31 19.88
CA GLU A 323 -29.95 -3.65 19.92
C GLU A 323 -30.35 -5.01 19.33
N VAL A 324 -30.09 -6.06 20.11
CA VAL A 324 -31.19 -6.90 20.56
C VAL A 324 -31.05 -7.05 22.07
N THR A 325 -31.69 -6.13 22.79
CA THR A 325 -32.14 -6.38 24.17
C THR A 325 -33.48 -7.10 24.02
N GLN A 326 -33.58 -8.30 24.59
CA GLN A 326 -34.84 -8.87 25.07
C GLN A 326 -34.67 -9.19 26.55
#